data_AF-A0A4R6DU43-F1
#
_entry.id   AF-A0A4R6DU43-F1
#
_cell.length_a   1.000
_cell.length_b   1.000
_cell.length_c   1.000
_cell.angle_alpha   90.00
_cell.angle_beta   90.00
_cell.angle_gamma   90.00
#
_symmetry.space_group_name_H-M   'P 1'
#
loop_
_entity.id
_entity.type
_entity.pdbx_description
1 polymer ?
#
loop_
_entity_poly.entity_id
_entity_poly.type
_entity_poly.pdbx_seq_one_letter_code
_entity_poly.pdbx_strand_id
1 'polypeptide(L)'
;MVDPRMLTEPVQPPYAAEGGGLRRLAAELWDHLWPWSRSGFRHPRTQLRALQGAGLALALAVSVVWVLAAAGRLEAGAVIGWWFGWSVFEVIVRLGAKPYVKEGPWWGRRYRAASLMDMLCYVGFKNLLMGAALFLALKSFGLLVV
;
A
#
# COMPACT_ATOMS: atom_id res chain seq x y z
N MET A 1 -12.96 -26.37 -7.80
CA MET A 1 -12.57 -26.22 -9.21
C MET A 1 -11.97 -24.83 -9.36
N VAL A 2 -10.71 -24.72 -9.77
CA VAL A 2 -10.06 -23.41 -10.00
C VAL A 2 -10.78 -22.74 -11.19
N ASP A 3 -11.26 -21.50 -11.03
CA ASP A 3 -11.86 -20.75 -12.15
C ASP A 3 -10.76 -20.56 -13.22
N PRO A 4 -10.91 -21.10 -14.44
CA PRO A 4 -9.88 -21.02 -15.48
C PRO A 4 -9.60 -19.59 -15.95
N ARG A 5 -10.41 -18.61 -15.51
CA ARG A 5 -10.20 -17.18 -15.77
C ARG A 5 -9.24 -16.52 -14.79
N MET A 6 -8.81 -17.20 -13.73
CA MET A 6 -7.90 -16.63 -12.72
C MET A 6 -6.48 -17.14 -12.92
N LEU A 7 -5.52 -16.21 -12.94
CA LEU A 7 -4.10 -16.53 -13.15
C LEU A 7 -3.47 -17.28 -11.96
N THR A 8 -4.00 -17.08 -10.76
CA THR A 8 -3.50 -17.68 -9.51
C THR A 8 -4.65 -18.13 -8.63
N GLU A 9 -4.33 -18.86 -7.55
CA GLU A 9 -5.35 -19.41 -6.65
C GLU A 9 -6.22 -18.32 -6.01
N PRO A 10 -7.54 -18.57 -5.86
CA PRO A 10 -8.43 -17.65 -5.18
C PRO A 10 -8.06 -17.51 -3.71
N VAL A 11 -8.05 -16.28 -3.23
CA VAL A 11 -7.80 -15.95 -1.82
C VAL A 11 -9.02 -15.21 -1.29
N GLN A 12 -9.42 -15.45 -0.04
CA GLN A 12 -10.39 -14.60 0.63
C GLN A 12 -9.68 -13.70 1.65
N PRO A 13 -9.76 -12.36 1.48
CA PRO A 13 -9.25 -11.44 2.48
C PRO A 13 -10.01 -11.61 3.81
N PRO A 14 -9.35 -11.43 4.96
CA PRO A 14 -10.00 -11.54 6.27
C PRO A 14 -11.23 -10.62 6.42
N TYR A 15 -11.19 -9.42 5.83
CA TYR A 15 -12.29 -8.45 5.87
C TYR A 15 -13.41 -8.74 4.85
N ALA A 16 -13.19 -9.61 3.87
CA ALA A 16 -14.17 -9.86 2.81
C ALA A 16 -15.41 -10.60 3.32
N ALA A 17 -15.29 -11.29 4.45
CA ALA A 17 -16.39 -12.00 5.12
C ALA A 17 -17.30 -11.09 5.96
N GLU A 18 -16.94 -9.83 6.18
CA GLU A 18 -17.52 -9.00 7.23
C GLU A 18 -18.55 -7.95 6.75
N GLY A 19 -19.85 -8.27 6.87
CA GLY A 19 -20.94 -7.32 7.11
C GLY A 19 -21.34 -6.34 5.99
N GLY A 20 -22.25 -5.41 6.32
CA GLY A 20 -22.93 -4.49 5.39
C GLY A 20 -22.03 -3.57 4.56
N GLY A 21 -22.56 -3.07 3.44
CA GLY A 21 -21.79 -2.41 2.37
C GLY A 21 -20.86 -1.27 2.80
N LEU A 22 -21.29 -0.40 3.72
CA LEU A 22 -20.47 0.71 4.21
C LEU A 22 -19.28 0.25 5.06
N ARG A 23 -19.50 -0.72 5.96
CA ARG A 23 -18.43 -1.29 6.80
C ARG A 23 -17.37 -1.95 5.93
N ARG A 24 -17.81 -2.61 4.86
CA ARG A 24 -16.92 -3.21 3.87
C ARG A 24 -16.08 -2.17 3.13
N LEU A 25 -16.67 -1.06 2.67
CA LEU A 25 -15.92 0.00 2.00
C LEU A 25 -14.84 0.61 2.91
N ALA A 26 -15.20 0.86 4.18
CA ALA A 26 -14.24 1.35 5.17
C ALA A 26 -13.11 0.34 5.41
N ALA A 27 -13.44 -0.94 5.54
CA ALA A 27 -12.46 -2.01 5.71
C ALA A 27 -11.56 -2.18 4.48
N GLU A 28 -12.11 -2.06 3.27
CA GLU A 28 -11.37 -2.12 2.01
C GLU A 28 -10.41 -0.92 1.90
N LEU A 29 -10.87 0.30 2.19
CA LEU A 29 -10.02 1.49 2.21
C LEU A 29 -8.88 1.35 3.22
N TRP A 30 -9.20 0.93 4.44
CA TRP A 30 -8.20 0.69 5.48
C TRP A 30 -7.18 -0.37 5.05
N ASP A 31 -7.64 -1.46 4.45
CA ASP A 31 -6.77 -2.53 3.98
C ASP A 31 -5.83 -2.06 2.86
N HIS A 32 -6.30 -1.19 1.97
CA HIS A 32 -5.50 -0.63 0.87
C HIS A 32 -4.49 0.41 1.36
N LEU A 33 -4.89 1.29 2.28
CA LEU A 33 -4.03 2.34 2.82
C LEU A 33 -2.99 1.80 3.81
N TRP A 34 -3.38 0.86 4.67
CA TRP A 34 -2.52 0.34 5.72
C TRP A 34 -1.78 -0.92 5.26
N PRO A 35 -0.43 -0.92 5.21
CA PRO A 35 0.33 -2.08 4.70
C PRO A 35 0.29 -3.29 5.65
N TRP A 36 -0.04 -3.10 6.93
CA TRP A 36 -0.02 -4.16 7.93
C TRP A 36 -1.37 -4.91 8.05
N SER A 37 -1.33 -6.18 8.45
CA SER A 37 -2.52 -7.00 8.73
C SER A 37 -2.42 -7.62 10.13
N ARG A 38 -3.49 -7.59 10.93
CA ARG A 38 -3.51 -8.27 12.25
C ARG A 38 -3.46 -9.80 12.14
N SER A 39 -3.87 -10.37 11.01
CA SER A 39 -4.01 -11.82 10.80
C SER A 39 -2.96 -12.44 9.87
N GLY A 40 -2.19 -11.63 9.14
CA GLY A 40 -1.23 -12.10 8.12
C GLY A 40 0.06 -12.72 8.65
N PHE A 41 0.30 -12.70 9.97
CA PHE A 41 1.59 -13.05 10.57
C PHE A 41 1.62 -14.46 11.19
N ARG A 42 1.13 -15.48 10.46
CA ARG A 42 1.15 -16.88 10.92
C ARG A 42 2.36 -17.71 10.46
N HIS A 43 3.23 -17.18 9.59
CA HIS A 43 4.39 -17.93 9.10
C HIS A 43 5.67 -17.69 9.92
N PRO A 44 6.39 -18.75 10.35
CA PRO A 44 7.58 -18.64 11.21
C PRO A 44 8.88 -18.21 10.49
N ARG A 45 8.83 -17.80 9.22
CA ARG A 45 10.04 -17.47 8.42
C ARG A 45 10.40 -15.98 8.35
N THR A 46 9.56 -15.08 8.85
CA THR A 46 9.78 -13.63 8.75
C THR A 46 9.87 -12.99 10.14
N GLN A 47 11.08 -12.61 10.54
CA GLN A 47 11.42 -12.02 11.83
C GLN A 47 10.59 -10.76 12.14
N LEU A 48 9.70 -10.90 13.11
CA LEU A 48 8.65 -9.95 13.50
C LEU A 48 9.17 -8.60 14.05
N ARG A 49 10.34 -8.60 14.72
CA ARG A 49 10.83 -7.41 15.44
C ARG A 49 11.65 -6.47 14.56
N ALA A 50 12.38 -7.01 13.59
CA ALA A 50 13.20 -6.22 12.68
C ALA A 50 12.34 -5.43 11.67
N LEU A 51 11.29 -6.04 11.12
CA LEU A 51 10.35 -5.37 10.20
C LEU A 51 9.45 -4.34 10.90
N GLN A 52 9.03 -4.60 12.15
CA GLN A 52 8.29 -3.63 12.94
C GLN A 52 9.16 -2.45 13.38
N GLY A 53 10.39 -2.71 13.84
CA GLY A 53 11.38 -1.68 14.16
C GLY A 53 11.78 -0.86 12.93
N ALA A 54 11.99 -1.51 11.79
CA ALA A 54 12.22 -0.86 10.50
C ALA A 54 10.99 -0.04 10.07
N GLY A 55 9.77 -0.56 10.27
CA GLY A 55 8.53 0.15 9.97
C GLY A 55 8.33 1.41 10.83
N LEU A 56 8.68 1.35 12.12
CA LEU A 56 8.63 2.50 13.02
C LEU A 56 9.70 3.53 12.68
N ALA A 57 10.95 3.08 12.45
CA ALA A 57 12.04 3.94 12.02
C ALA A 57 11.73 4.61 10.67
N LEU A 58 11.12 3.85 9.75
CA LEU A 58 10.66 4.36 8.46
C LEU A 58 9.52 5.37 8.65
N ALA A 59 8.54 5.13 9.52
CA ALA A 59 7.47 6.08 9.81
C ALA A 59 7.99 7.40 10.42
N LEU A 60 8.98 7.32 11.31
CA LEU A 60 9.67 8.50 11.85
C LEU A 60 10.43 9.24 10.75
N ALA A 61 11.17 8.52 9.91
CA ALA A 61 11.87 9.09 8.77
C ALA A 61 10.89 9.68 7.72
N VAL A 62 9.70 9.07 7.51
CA VAL A 62 8.60 9.62 6.69
C VAL A 62 8.21 10.99 7.26
N SER A 63 7.98 11.06 8.56
CA SER A 63 7.56 12.30 9.23
C SER A 63 8.63 13.39 9.09
N VAL A 64 9.91 13.04 9.26
CA VAL A 64 11.04 13.99 9.12
C VAL A 64 11.21 14.46 7.67
N VAL A 65 11.16 13.56 6.69
CA VAL A 65 11.29 13.90 5.27
C VAL A 65 10.16 14.84 4.83
N TRP A 66 8.93 14.60 5.25
CA TRP A 66 7.82 15.51 4.93
C TRP A 66 7.96 16.89 5.57
N VAL A 67 8.43 16.97 6.82
CA VAL A 67 8.72 18.27 7.48
C VAL A 67 9.85 19.00 6.75
N LEU A 68 10.93 18.31 6.38
CA LEU A 68 12.06 18.92 5.67
C LEU A 68 11.66 19.36 4.25
N ALA A 69 10.80 18.60 3.57
CA ALA A 69 10.28 18.97 2.25
C ALA A 69 9.37 20.20 2.35
N ALA A 70 8.46 20.24 3.33
CA ALA A 70 7.62 21.40 3.59
C ALA A 70 8.42 22.66 3.97
N ALA A 71 9.55 22.48 4.66
CA ALA A 71 10.48 23.56 4.98
C ALA A 71 11.36 24.01 3.79
N GLY A 72 11.21 23.41 2.60
CA GLY A 72 12.01 23.71 1.42
C GLY A 72 13.47 23.25 1.52
N ARG A 73 13.79 22.35 2.46
CA ARG A 73 15.16 21.90 2.78
C ARG A 73 15.53 20.56 2.12
N LEU A 74 14.68 20.03 1.25
CA LEU A 74 14.94 18.82 0.49
C LEU A 74 14.91 19.09 -1.00
N GLU A 75 15.91 18.55 -1.68
CA GLU A 75 15.94 18.52 -3.14
C GLU A 75 14.87 17.59 -3.69
N ALA A 76 14.37 17.88 -4.89
CA ALA A 76 13.37 17.06 -5.56
C ALA A 76 13.81 15.59 -5.71
N GLY A 77 15.10 15.36 -5.99
CA GLY A 77 15.68 14.02 -6.07
C GLY A 77 15.59 13.23 -4.75
N ALA A 78 15.74 13.90 -3.61
CA ALA A 78 15.59 13.27 -2.30
C ALA A 78 14.13 12.88 -2.02
N VAL A 79 13.17 13.71 -2.42
CA VAL A 79 11.73 13.41 -2.31
C VAL A 79 11.36 12.21 -3.20
N ILE A 80 11.87 12.16 -4.43
CA ILE A 80 11.64 11.04 -5.36
C ILE A 80 12.27 9.75 -4.80
N GLY A 81 13.52 9.81 -4.36
CA GLY A 81 14.21 8.67 -3.75
C GLY A 81 13.49 8.13 -2.51
N TRP A 82 12.95 9.03 -1.70
CA TRP A 82 12.11 8.67 -0.55
C TRP A 82 10.82 7.96 -0.96
N TRP A 83 10.10 8.54 -1.93
CA TRP A 83 8.86 7.96 -2.46
C TRP A 83 9.07 6.56 -3.04
N PHE A 84 10.18 6.38 -3.76
CA PHE A 84 10.59 5.10 -4.29
C PHE A 84 10.95 4.11 -3.18
N GLY A 85 11.75 4.51 -2.20
CA GLY A 85 12.12 3.67 -1.05
C GLY A 85 10.90 3.18 -0.26
N TRP A 86 9.94 4.07 -0.01
CA TRP A 86 8.66 3.70 0.61
C TRP A 86 7.89 2.67 -0.22
N SER A 87 7.88 2.82 -1.55
CA SER A 87 7.19 1.90 -2.46
C SER A 87 7.81 0.50 -2.43
N VAL A 88 9.14 0.40 -2.45
CA VAL A 88 9.86 -0.89 -2.33
C VAL A 88 9.59 -1.55 -0.98
N PHE A 89 9.66 -0.77 0.11
CA PHE A 89 9.35 -1.27 1.44
C PHE A 89 7.92 -1.82 1.52
N GLU A 90 6.95 -1.08 0.98
CA GLU A 90 5.56 -1.51 0.99
C GLU A 90 5.35 -2.82 0.21
N VAL A 91 6.00 -3.00 -0.93
CA VAL A 91 5.95 -4.27 -1.69
C VAL A 91 6.41 -5.44 -0.82
N ILE A 92 7.54 -5.30 -0.13
CA ILE A 92 8.10 -6.33 0.75
C ILE A 92 7.11 -6.68 1.88
N VAL A 93 6.56 -5.65 2.53
CA VAL A 93 5.62 -5.84 3.64
C VAL A 93 4.32 -6.50 3.17
N ARG A 94 3.76 -6.05 2.03
CA ARG A 94 2.51 -6.61 1.51
C ARG A 94 2.69 -8.04 1.00
N LEU A 95 3.81 -8.38 0.38
CA LEU A 95 4.11 -9.79 0.04
C LEU A 95 4.15 -10.69 1.28
N GLY A 96 4.63 -10.18 2.42
CA GLY A 96 4.66 -10.95 3.67
C GLY A 96 3.32 -11.01 4.42
N ALA A 97 2.53 -9.93 4.38
CA ALA A 97 1.36 -9.76 5.25
C ALA A 97 0.01 -9.85 4.51
N LYS A 98 -0.02 -9.50 3.23
CA LYS A 98 -1.22 -9.40 2.37
C LYS A 98 -0.89 -9.81 0.92
N PRO A 99 -0.44 -11.06 0.66
CA PRO A 99 -0.03 -11.51 -0.68
C PRO A 99 -1.24 -11.82 -1.57
N TYR A 100 -2.16 -10.88 -1.72
CA TYR A 100 -3.33 -11.01 -2.56
C TYR A 100 -3.64 -9.71 -3.29
N VAL A 101 -4.22 -9.84 -4.47
CA VAL A 101 -4.71 -8.72 -5.28
C VAL A 101 -6.14 -8.98 -5.71
N LYS A 102 -6.85 -7.90 -6.00
CA LYS A 102 -8.20 -7.93 -6.51
C LYS A 102 -8.19 -8.28 -8.01
N GLU A 103 -9.03 -9.21 -8.40
CA GLU A 103 -9.11 -9.71 -9.78
C GLU A 103 -10.32 -9.15 -10.52
N GLY A 104 -10.09 -8.62 -11.72
CA GLY A 104 -11.11 -7.98 -12.56
C GLY A 104 -11.33 -6.51 -12.19
N PRO A 105 -12.54 -5.96 -12.45
CA PRO A 105 -12.81 -4.56 -12.15
C PRO A 105 -12.59 -4.22 -10.67
N TRP A 106 -12.09 -3.01 -10.40
CA TRP A 106 -11.76 -2.58 -9.05
C TRP A 106 -12.97 -2.55 -8.10
N TRP A 107 -14.21 -2.52 -8.60
CA TRP A 107 -15.44 -2.64 -7.79
C TRP A 107 -15.85 -4.10 -7.50
N GLY A 108 -15.13 -5.08 -8.05
CA GLY A 108 -15.40 -6.50 -7.91
C GLY A 108 -15.26 -7.04 -6.47
N ARG A 109 -15.31 -8.36 -6.33
CA ARG A 109 -15.11 -9.04 -5.02
C ARG A 109 -14.19 -10.27 -5.10
N ARG A 110 -13.60 -10.51 -6.27
CA ARG A 110 -12.71 -11.65 -6.47
C ARG A 110 -11.31 -11.22 -6.09
N TYR A 111 -10.64 -12.05 -5.32
CA TYR A 111 -9.25 -11.85 -4.96
C TYR A 111 -8.48 -13.13 -5.26
N ARG A 112 -7.22 -12.96 -5.64
CA ARG A 112 -6.32 -14.06 -5.96
C ARG A 112 -4.97 -13.81 -5.31
N ALA A 113 -4.17 -14.86 -5.18
CA ALA A 113 -2.80 -14.75 -4.69
C ALA A 113 -1.98 -13.81 -5.58
N ALA A 114 -1.22 -12.90 -4.99
CA ALA A 114 -0.43 -11.93 -5.73
C ALA A 114 0.92 -12.52 -6.15
N SER A 115 1.31 -12.32 -7.41
CA SER A 115 2.71 -12.44 -7.83
C SER A 115 3.52 -11.21 -7.40
N LEU A 116 4.85 -11.30 -7.52
CA LEU A 116 5.73 -10.14 -7.30
C LEU A 116 5.35 -8.98 -8.24
N MET A 117 5.09 -9.27 -9.52
CA MET A 117 4.74 -8.24 -10.50
C MET A 117 3.40 -7.60 -10.18
N ASP A 118 2.41 -8.38 -9.77
CA ASP A 118 1.11 -7.85 -9.32
C ASP A 118 1.28 -6.84 -8.18
N MET A 119 2.15 -7.17 -7.22
CA MET A 119 2.36 -6.31 -6.06
C MET A 119 3.15 -5.04 -6.42
N LEU A 120 4.14 -5.13 -7.31
CA LEU A 120 4.85 -3.98 -7.85
C LEU A 120 3.91 -3.02 -8.59
N CYS A 121 3.07 -3.54 -9.48
CA CYS A 121 2.08 -2.74 -10.22
C CYS A 121 1.04 -2.14 -9.27
N TYR A 122 0.53 -2.93 -8.32
CA TYR A 122 -0.45 -2.48 -7.34
C TYR A 122 0.09 -1.34 -6.46
N VAL A 123 1.26 -1.54 -5.83
CA VAL A 123 1.86 -0.54 -4.94
C VAL A 123 2.30 0.69 -5.73
N GLY A 124 2.94 0.51 -6.90
CA GLY A 124 3.39 1.59 -7.75
C GLY A 124 2.24 2.49 -8.21
N PHE A 125 1.16 1.89 -8.71
CA PHE A 125 -0.03 2.63 -9.14
C PHE A 125 -0.71 3.35 -7.97
N LYS A 126 -0.91 2.67 -6.85
CA LYS A 126 -1.52 3.25 -5.64
C LYS A 126 -0.71 4.44 -5.13
N ASN A 127 0.61 4.31 -5.04
CA ASN A 127 1.47 5.39 -4.57
C ASN A 127 1.49 6.53 -5.59
N LEU A 128 1.57 6.27 -6.89
CA LEU A 128 1.48 7.33 -7.90
C LEU A 128 0.17 8.12 -7.79
N LEU A 129 -0.96 7.43 -7.61
CA LEU A 129 -2.26 8.08 -7.40
C LEU A 129 -2.27 8.97 -6.16
N MET A 130 -1.70 8.52 -5.04
CA MET A 130 -1.60 9.34 -3.83
C MET A 130 -0.75 10.60 -4.06
N GLY A 131 0.38 10.46 -4.75
CA GLY A 131 1.24 11.59 -5.09
C GLY A 131 0.55 12.59 -6.02
N ALA A 132 -0.12 12.10 -7.07
CA ALA A 132 -0.89 12.92 -8.00
C ALA A 132 -2.04 13.65 -7.30
N ALA A 133 -2.80 12.95 -6.44
CA ALA A 133 -3.90 13.55 -5.69
C ALA A 133 -3.40 14.65 -4.74
N LEU A 134 -2.29 14.41 -4.03
CA LEU A 134 -1.66 15.42 -3.16
C LEU A 134 -1.22 16.65 -3.95
N PHE A 135 -0.53 16.45 -5.08
CA PHE A 135 -0.09 17.55 -5.94
C PHE A 135 -1.28 18.39 -6.44
N LEU A 136 -2.32 17.72 -6.97
CA LEU A 136 -3.52 18.39 -7.47
C LEU A 136 -4.24 19.17 -6.35
N ALA A 137 -4.33 18.61 -5.14
CA ALA A 137 -4.93 19.29 -4.00
C ALA A 137 -4.14 20.56 -3.64
N LEU A 138 -2.82 20.44 -3.47
CA LEU A 138 -1.96 21.58 -3.13
C LEU A 138 -2.03 22.69 -4.19
N LYS A 139 -2.04 22.32 -5.48
CA LYS A 139 -2.23 23.27 -6.59
C LYS A 139 -3.61 23.94 -6.53
N SER A 140 -4.67 23.17 -6.25
CA SER A 140 -6.05 23.69 -6.18
C SER A 140 -6.25 24.67 -5.02
N PHE A 141 -5.54 24.48 -3.91
CA PHE A 141 -5.55 25.41 -2.76
C PHE A 141 -4.58 26.59 -2.91
N GLY A 142 -3.87 26.73 -4.03
CA GLY A 142 -2.90 27.80 -4.24
C GLY A 142 -1.63 27.67 -3.39
N LEU A 143 -1.37 26.49 -2.82
CA LEU A 143 -0.20 26.21 -1.98
C LEU A 143 1.04 25.82 -2.81
N LEU A 144 0.88 25.59 -4.11
CA LEU A 144 1.96 25.36 -5.07
C LEU A 144 1.93 26.43 -6.16
N VAL A 145 3.01 27.21 -6.25
CA VAL A 145 3.31 28.06 -7.39
C VAL A 145 4.14 27.22 -8.34
N VAL A 146 3.59 26.90 -9.52
CA VAL A 146 4.28 26.15 -10.57
C VAL A 146 4.83 27.12 -11.58
#